data_AF-A0A519GGS6-F1
#
_entry.id   AF-A0A519GGS6-F1
#
_cell.length_a   1.000
_cell.length_b   1.000
_cell.length_c   1.000
_cell.angle_alpha   90.00
_cell.angle_beta   90.00
_cell.angle_gamma   90.00
#
_symmetry.space_group_name_H-M   'P 1'
#
loop_
_entity.id
_entity.type
_entity.pdbx_description
1 polymer ?
#
loop_
_entity_poly.entity_id
_entity_poly.type
_entity_poly.pdbx_seq_one_letter_code
_entity_poly.pdbx_strand_id
1 'polypeptide(L)'
;NDADDVARVTSEVVRIANSRSGEGFIAISPEARKKFWLDRKRTAAISRHTNAFKINEDVVIPLPRMAEYTDGIERINIELSLQNKLAFADALEDFFARGNLPLGKTDDANDIPSVELLEDRVAQAIALVQEVRALWASWLQNVDTLFPQLQDHSLRASWKTQLRAPLSTIFTGAEFAPILAECTAIHQRVLKGRVWVALHMHAGDGNVHTNIPVNSDNYEMLQTAHAAVVRIMALARSLDGVISGEHGIGITKLEFLSDEELQPFTDYKNKVDPEGRFNKGKLLRARTVRAGPVEAGAPVLHADLTNAYTPSFGLMGHESLIMQQSDIGAIADSVKDCLRCGKCKPV
;
A
#
# COMPACT_ATOMS: atom_id res chain seq x y z
N ASN A 1 -13.31 7.77 36.42
CA ASN A 1 -14.47 8.66 36.13
C ASN A 1 -14.32 10.06 36.72
N ASP A 2 -13.12 10.47 37.12
CA ASP A 2 -12.86 11.86 37.52
C ASP A 2 -12.49 12.68 36.27
N ALA A 3 -13.24 13.74 36.02
CA ALA A 3 -13.05 14.61 34.86
C ALA A 3 -11.75 15.42 34.95
N ASP A 4 -11.32 15.77 36.16
CA ASP A 4 -10.10 16.56 36.38
C ASP A 4 -8.86 15.70 36.12
N ASP A 5 -8.90 14.43 36.53
CA ASP A 5 -7.85 13.47 36.20
C ASP A 5 -7.74 13.23 34.69
N VAL A 6 -8.86 13.09 33.98
CA VAL A 6 -8.86 12.95 32.51
C VAL A 6 -8.29 14.21 31.86
N ALA A 7 -8.67 15.40 32.32
CA ALA A 7 -8.16 16.67 31.81
C ALA A 7 -6.64 16.81 32.03
N ARG A 8 -6.16 16.43 33.22
CA ARG A 8 -4.72 16.43 33.56
C ARG A 8 -3.93 15.48 32.67
N VAL A 9 -4.37 14.23 32.55
CA VAL A 9 -3.70 13.22 31.69
C VAL A 9 -3.72 13.64 30.22
N THR A 10 -4.85 14.15 29.71
CA THR A 10 -4.93 14.59 28.31
C THR A 10 -4.00 15.77 28.04
N SER A 11 -3.87 16.71 28.98
CA SER A 11 -2.94 17.84 28.88
C SER A 11 -1.48 17.37 28.85
N GLU A 12 -1.14 16.35 29.65
CA GLU A 12 0.20 15.77 29.66
C GLU A 12 0.53 15.07 28.33
N VAL A 13 -0.43 14.37 27.72
CA VAL A 13 -0.27 13.78 26.39
C VAL A 13 0.02 14.86 25.33
N VAL A 14 -0.74 15.96 25.35
CA VAL A 14 -0.51 17.10 24.44
C VAL A 14 0.88 17.70 24.66
N ARG A 15 1.31 17.85 25.91
CA ARG A 15 2.65 18.34 26.26
C ARG A 15 3.75 17.45 25.67
N ILE A 16 3.61 16.14 25.84
CA ILE A 16 4.56 15.15 25.29
C ILE A 16 4.59 15.21 23.76
N ALA A 17 3.43 15.27 23.10
CA ALA A 17 3.34 15.37 21.64
C ALA A 17 4.02 16.64 21.12
N ASN A 18 3.70 17.80 21.70
CA ASN A 18 4.29 19.09 21.31
C ASN A 18 5.81 19.13 21.51
N SER A 19 6.33 18.45 22.54
CA SER A 19 7.79 18.36 22.78
C SER A 19 8.55 17.58 21.70
N ARG A 20 7.84 16.82 20.85
CA ARG A 20 8.38 16.01 19.77
C ARG A 20 7.88 16.45 18.39
N SER A 21 7.63 17.75 18.22
CA SER A 21 7.13 18.35 16.97
C SER A 21 5.75 17.84 16.51
N GLY A 22 5.01 17.15 17.39
CA GLY A 22 3.62 16.81 17.16
C GLY A 22 2.69 17.98 17.46
N GLU A 23 1.47 17.93 16.92
CA GLU A 23 0.40 18.86 17.27
C GLU A 23 -0.61 18.15 18.17
N GLY A 24 -0.97 18.78 19.29
CA GLY A 24 -2.02 18.29 20.17
C GLY A 24 -3.09 19.34 20.44
N PHE A 25 -4.35 18.93 20.43
CA PHE A 25 -5.48 19.78 20.83
C PHE A 25 -6.51 18.96 21.60
N ILE A 26 -7.24 19.62 22.51
CA ILE A 26 -8.28 18.98 23.33
C ILE A 26 -9.65 19.56 22.94
N ALA A 27 -10.54 18.71 22.43
CA ALA A 27 -11.90 19.11 22.04
C ALA A 27 -12.85 19.15 23.25
N ILE A 28 -12.74 20.21 24.08
CA ILE A 28 -13.53 20.34 25.30
C ILE A 28 -15.00 20.65 24.99
N SER A 29 -15.29 21.56 24.06
CA SER A 29 -16.66 21.99 23.75
C SER A 29 -17.40 21.04 22.79
N PRO A 30 -18.74 20.97 22.84
CA PRO A 30 -19.55 20.23 21.87
C PRO A 30 -19.24 20.60 20.41
N GLU A 31 -19.01 21.89 20.13
CA GLU A 31 -18.68 22.41 18.80
C GLU A 31 -17.31 21.93 18.33
N ALA A 32 -16.30 21.96 19.20
CA ALA A 32 -14.97 21.47 18.90
C ALA A 32 -14.97 19.97 18.61
N ARG A 33 -15.74 19.19 19.39
CA ARG A 33 -15.94 17.75 19.14
C ARG A 33 -16.61 17.53 17.79
N LYS A 34 -17.68 18.27 17.49
CA LYS A 34 -18.40 18.18 16.21
C LYS A 34 -17.48 18.49 15.02
N LYS A 35 -16.67 19.54 15.11
CA LYS A 35 -15.70 19.93 14.09
C LYS A 35 -14.65 18.83 13.88
N PHE A 36 -14.06 18.31 14.95
CA PHE A 36 -13.08 17.23 14.86
C PHE A 36 -13.64 15.97 14.17
N TRP A 37 -14.83 15.54 14.57
CA TRP A 37 -15.48 14.38 13.94
C TRP A 37 -15.89 14.66 12.49
N LEU A 38 -16.21 15.91 12.14
CA LEU A 38 -16.50 16.31 10.76
C LEU A 38 -15.25 16.19 9.88
N ASP A 39 -14.09 16.64 10.36
CA ASP A 39 -12.83 16.56 9.63
C ASP A 39 -12.40 15.10 9.45
N ARG A 40 -12.51 14.25 10.48
CA ARG A 40 -12.30 12.79 10.35
C ARG A 40 -13.23 12.17 9.29
N LYS A 41 -14.50 12.57 9.27
CA LYS A 41 -15.48 12.11 8.25
C LYS A 41 -15.11 12.57 6.84
N ARG A 42 -14.57 13.79 6.68
CA ARG A 42 -14.10 14.32 5.39
C ARG A 42 -12.86 13.58 4.89
N THR A 43 -11.91 13.25 5.76
CA THR A 43 -10.75 12.42 5.41
C THR A 43 -11.19 11.03 4.94
N ALA A 44 -12.22 10.45 5.57
CA ALA A 44 -12.83 9.21 5.11
C ALA A 44 -13.60 9.35 3.77
N ALA A 45 -14.13 10.55 3.46
CA ALA A 45 -14.78 10.84 2.18
C ALA A 45 -13.77 11.08 1.04
N ILE A 46 -12.55 11.54 1.32
CA ILE A 46 -11.46 11.57 0.32
C ILE A 46 -11.17 10.14 -0.18
N SER A 47 -11.22 9.15 0.72
CA SER A 47 -11.18 7.73 0.35
C SER A 47 -12.41 7.23 -0.45
N ARG A 48 -13.54 7.97 -0.49
CA ARG A 48 -14.67 7.66 -1.39
C ARG A 48 -14.46 8.15 -2.81
N HIS A 49 -13.67 9.20 -3.00
CA HIS A 49 -13.47 9.85 -4.31
C HIS A 49 -12.18 9.40 -5.00
N THR A 50 -11.26 8.77 -4.27
CA THR A 50 -10.17 8.02 -4.86
C THR A 50 -10.63 6.58 -5.08
N ASN A 51 -10.49 6.05 -6.31
CA ASN A 51 -10.62 4.61 -6.61
C ASN A 51 -9.51 3.77 -5.94
N ALA A 52 -8.89 4.29 -4.87
CA ALA A 52 -7.87 3.60 -4.11
C ALA A 52 -8.57 2.56 -3.22
N PHE A 53 -8.33 1.30 -3.53
CA PHE A 53 -8.67 0.19 -2.65
C PHE A 53 -7.74 0.26 -1.42
N LYS A 54 -8.19 -0.22 -0.27
CA LYS A 54 -7.34 -0.30 0.92
C LYS A 54 -7.29 -1.73 1.44
N ILE A 55 -6.09 -2.24 1.65
CA ILE A 55 -5.87 -3.45 2.43
C ILE A 55 -5.82 -3.01 3.89
N ASN A 56 -6.66 -3.59 4.74
CA ASN A 56 -6.71 -3.25 6.16
C ASN A 56 -6.30 -4.47 6.96
N GLU A 57 -5.25 -4.30 7.75
CA GLU A 57 -4.73 -5.32 8.62
C GLU A 57 -4.71 -4.78 10.05
N ASP A 58 -5.69 -5.19 10.85
CA ASP A 58 -5.67 -4.85 12.28
C ASP A 58 -4.84 -5.86 13.05
N VAL A 59 -3.92 -5.35 13.86
CA VAL A 59 -3.11 -6.13 14.78
C VAL A 59 -3.24 -5.52 16.17
N VAL A 60 -3.00 -6.32 17.21
CA VAL A 60 -2.87 -5.82 18.57
C VAL A 60 -1.43 -6.00 19.00
N ILE A 61 -0.79 -4.92 19.43
CA ILE A 61 0.60 -4.89 19.86
C ILE A 61 0.63 -4.57 21.36
N PRO A 62 1.42 -5.29 22.16
CA PRO A 62 1.61 -4.94 23.57
C PRO A 62 2.07 -3.50 23.73
N LEU A 63 1.43 -2.73 24.63
CA LEU A 63 1.70 -1.30 24.82
C LEU A 63 3.20 -0.95 24.94
N PRO A 64 4.04 -1.71 25.68
CA PRO A 64 5.46 -1.41 25.79
C PRO A 64 6.23 -1.54 24.47
N ARG A 65 5.72 -2.30 23.49
CA ARG A 65 6.35 -2.61 22.19
C ARG A 65 5.80 -1.76 21.04
N MET A 66 4.86 -0.85 21.30
CA MET A 66 4.21 0.00 20.29
C MET A 66 5.20 0.88 19.51
N ALA A 67 6.24 1.37 20.18
CA ALA A 67 7.30 2.15 19.54
C ALA A 67 8.07 1.31 18.51
N GLU A 68 8.48 0.09 18.90
CA GLU A 68 9.19 -0.85 18.01
C GLU A 68 8.34 -1.24 16.80
N TYR A 69 7.03 -1.44 16.98
CA TYR A 69 6.13 -1.68 15.86
C TYR A 69 6.08 -0.49 14.90
N THR A 70 5.97 0.72 15.44
CA THR A 70 5.92 1.96 14.63
C THR A 70 7.22 2.14 13.85
N ASP A 71 8.38 1.91 14.47
CA ASP A 71 9.68 1.97 13.81
C ASP A 71 9.83 0.89 12.73
N GLY A 72 9.34 -0.32 13.00
CA GLY A 72 9.34 -1.40 12.01
C GLY A 72 8.47 -1.09 10.78
N ILE A 73 7.31 -0.47 10.98
CA ILE A 73 6.46 -0.01 9.87
C ILE A 73 7.12 1.14 9.10
N GLU A 74 7.76 2.08 9.80
CA GLU A 74 8.47 3.17 9.13
C GLU A 74 9.65 2.65 8.31
N ARG A 75 10.35 1.60 8.79
CA ARG A 75 11.39 0.92 8.01
C ARG A 75 10.84 0.32 6.72
N ILE A 76 9.70 -0.39 6.81
CA ILE A 76 9.01 -0.92 5.62
C ILE A 76 8.66 0.21 4.65
N ASN A 77 8.16 1.35 5.14
CA ASN A 77 7.86 2.52 4.31
C ASN A 77 9.09 3.10 3.62
N ILE A 78 10.22 3.21 4.33
CA ILE A 78 11.50 3.69 3.77
C ILE A 78 11.95 2.77 2.64
N GLU A 79 11.91 1.46 2.85
CA GLU A 79 12.30 0.47 1.84
C GLU A 79 11.40 0.53 0.60
N LEU A 80 10.07 0.52 0.78
CA LEU A 80 9.10 0.65 -0.32
C LEU A 80 9.30 1.95 -1.11
N SER A 81 9.60 3.04 -0.39
CA SER A 81 9.89 4.35 -0.95
C SER A 81 11.20 4.38 -1.74
N LEU A 82 12.23 3.65 -1.30
CA LEU A 82 13.50 3.51 -2.03
C LEU A 82 13.35 2.61 -3.25
N GLN A 83 12.66 1.47 -3.13
CA GLN A 83 12.36 0.58 -4.26
C GLN A 83 11.62 1.30 -5.38
N ASN A 84 10.58 2.08 -5.06
CA ASN A 84 9.86 2.87 -6.06
C ASN A 84 10.76 3.92 -6.74
N LYS A 85 11.71 4.50 -6.01
CA LYS A 85 12.69 5.45 -6.57
C LYS A 85 13.72 4.78 -7.47
N LEU A 86 14.13 3.55 -7.15
CA LEU A 86 14.99 2.76 -8.02
C LEU A 86 14.29 2.41 -9.33
N ALA A 87 13.04 1.95 -9.28
CA ALA A 87 12.22 1.73 -10.47
C ALA A 87 12.05 3.00 -11.31
N PHE A 88 11.97 4.17 -10.66
CA PHE A 88 11.94 5.44 -11.35
C PHE A 88 13.27 5.79 -12.03
N ALA A 89 14.40 5.53 -11.37
CA ALA A 89 15.72 5.72 -11.98
C ALA A 89 15.92 4.78 -13.18
N ASP A 90 15.52 3.51 -13.07
CA ASP A 90 15.54 2.55 -14.18
C ASP A 90 14.70 3.06 -15.37
N ALA A 91 13.49 3.58 -15.11
CA ALA A 91 12.63 4.13 -16.15
C ALA A 91 13.17 5.39 -16.82
N LEU A 92 13.94 6.22 -16.10
CA LEU A 92 14.64 7.37 -16.68
C LEU A 92 15.82 6.93 -17.56
N GLU A 93 16.61 5.96 -17.09
CA GLU A 93 17.72 5.40 -17.86
C GLU A 93 17.22 4.80 -19.18
N ASP A 94 16.16 3.99 -19.12
CA ASP A 94 15.47 3.46 -20.30
C ASP A 94 14.98 4.55 -21.25
N PHE A 95 14.47 5.66 -20.72
CA PHE A 95 13.99 6.78 -21.52
C PHE A 95 15.14 7.45 -22.29
N PHE A 96 16.26 7.72 -21.61
CA PHE A 96 17.43 8.31 -22.23
C PHE A 96 18.12 7.38 -23.23
N ALA A 97 18.12 6.06 -22.97
CA ALA A 97 18.74 5.06 -23.83
C ALA A 97 17.99 4.80 -25.16
N ARG A 98 16.68 5.13 -25.25
CA ARG A 98 15.84 4.90 -26.45
C ARG A 98 16.23 5.73 -27.67
N GLY A 99 17.02 6.79 -27.51
CA GLY A 99 17.56 7.63 -28.61
C GLY A 99 16.56 8.56 -29.31
N ASN A 100 15.24 8.25 -29.33
CA ASN A 100 14.22 9.11 -29.93
C ASN A 100 13.59 10.06 -28.90
N LEU A 101 14.38 11.01 -28.41
CA LEU A 101 13.95 11.96 -27.37
C LEU A 101 13.07 13.09 -27.95
N PRO A 102 12.01 13.51 -27.22
CA PRO A 102 11.13 14.57 -27.69
C PRO A 102 11.86 15.92 -27.61
N LEU A 103 11.95 16.62 -28.74
CA LEU A 103 12.52 17.96 -28.84
C LEU A 103 11.44 19.00 -29.09
N GLY A 104 11.61 20.17 -28.49
CA GLY A 104 10.74 21.33 -28.64
C GLY A 104 10.95 22.00 -29.99
N LYS A 105 9.97 22.82 -30.40
CA LYS A 105 10.12 23.66 -31.58
C LYS A 105 11.05 24.82 -31.24
N THR A 106 12.06 25.05 -32.08
CA THR A 106 12.87 26.26 -32.07
C THR A 106 12.29 27.26 -33.08
N ASP A 107 12.23 28.53 -32.69
CA ASP A 107 11.76 29.61 -33.57
C ASP A 107 12.83 30.01 -34.62
N ASP A 108 14.09 29.64 -34.38
CA ASP A 108 15.22 29.83 -35.30
C ASP A 108 15.76 28.50 -35.84
N ALA A 109 15.90 28.40 -37.16
CA ALA A 109 16.45 27.22 -37.85
C ALA A 109 17.93 26.95 -37.55
N ASN A 110 18.63 27.92 -36.94
CA ASN A 110 20.02 27.79 -36.49
C ASN A 110 20.16 27.30 -35.04
N ASP A 111 19.06 27.18 -34.28
CA ASP A 111 19.06 26.77 -32.87
C ASP A 111 18.72 25.28 -32.67
N ILE A 112 18.66 24.49 -33.75
CA ILE A 112 18.50 23.04 -33.63
C ILE A 112 19.80 22.48 -33.00
N PRO A 113 19.74 21.81 -31.83
CA PRO A 113 20.91 21.21 -31.21
C PRO A 113 21.63 20.30 -32.19
N SER A 114 22.96 20.43 -32.30
CA SER A 114 23.74 19.46 -33.05
C SER A 114 23.54 18.08 -32.43
N VAL A 115 23.51 17.04 -33.27
CA VAL A 115 23.35 15.64 -32.82
C VAL A 115 24.41 15.30 -31.77
N GLU A 116 25.65 15.74 -31.97
CA GLU A 116 26.76 15.57 -31.02
C GLU A 116 26.48 16.22 -29.64
N LEU A 117 25.89 17.41 -29.61
CA LEU A 117 25.57 18.11 -28.35
C LEU A 117 24.41 17.45 -27.61
N LEU A 118 23.43 16.89 -28.33
CA LEU A 118 22.37 16.10 -27.74
C LEU A 118 22.93 14.78 -27.17
N GLU A 119 23.79 14.08 -27.90
CA GLU A 119 24.43 12.84 -27.46
C GLU A 119 25.25 13.04 -26.18
N ASP A 120 26.04 14.11 -26.10
CA ASP A 120 26.82 14.44 -24.89
C ASP A 120 25.92 14.74 -23.68
N ARG A 121 24.86 15.54 -23.86
CA ARG A 121 23.89 15.83 -22.78
C ARG A 121 23.15 14.57 -22.31
N VAL A 122 22.80 13.67 -23.23
CA VAL A 122 22.17 12.39 -22.89
C VAL A 122 23.14 11.51 -22.11
N ALA A 123 24.41 11.43 -22.50
CA ALA A 123 25.43 10.70 -21.76
C ALA A 123 25.61 11.26 -20.34
N GLN A 124 25.64 12.59 -20.17
CA GLN A 124 25.66 13.23 -18.85
C GLN A 124 24.42 12.90 -18.01
N ALA A 125 23.22 12.90 -18.62
CA ALA A 125 21.98 12.56 -17.94
C ALA A 125 21.94 11.10 -17.48
N ILE A 126 22.40 10.16 -18.32
CA ILE A 126 22.51 8.74 -17.96
C ILE A 126 23.50 8.56 -16.80
N ALA A 127 24.68 9.18 -16.87
CA ALA A 127 25.67 9.09 -15.81
C ALA A 127 25.14 9.62 -14.46
N LEU A 128 24.43 10.76 -14.48
CA LEU A 128 23.75 11.31 -13.31
C LEU A 128 22.71 10.33 -12.74
N VAL A 129 21.85 9.76 -13.59
CA VAL A 129 20.81 8.82 -13.16
C VAL A 129 21.44 7.58 -12.52
N GLN A 130 22.49 7.02 -13.14
CA GLN A 130 23.22 5.86 -12.62
C GLN A 130 23.90 6.16 -11.27
N GLU A 131 24.52 7.33 -11.11
CA GLU A 131 25.14 7.76 -9.84
C GLU A 131 24.09 7.85 -8.72
N VAL A 132 22.98 8.56 -8.97
CA VAL A 132 21.91 8.72 -7.99
C VAL A 132 21.23 7.39 -7.67
N ARG A 133 21.03 6.55 -8.68
CA ARG A 133 20.51 5.19 -8.51
C ARG A 133 21.43 4.35 -7.63
N ALA A 134 22.73 4.37 -7.87
CA ALA A 134 23.71 3.65 -7.06
C ALA A 134 23.71 4.13 -5.60
N LEU A 135 23.60 5.45 -5.38
CA LEU A 135 23.45 6.03 -4.05
C LEU A 135 22.19 5.51 -3.34
N TRP A 136 21.02 5.59 -3.98
CA TRP A 136 19.76 5.12 -3.39
C TRP A 136 19.75 3.60 -3.16
N ALA A 137 20.38 2.84 -4.06
CA ALA A 137 20.54 1.39 -3.90
C ALA A 137 21.43 1.06 -2.70
N SER A 138 22.51 1.82 -2.50
CA SER A 138 23.37 1.67 -1.32
C SER A 138 22.60 1.94 -0.02
N TRP A 139 21.69 2.92 -0.01
CA TRP A 139 20.86 3.21 1.15
C TRP A 139 19.86 2.10 1.44
N LEU A 140 19.26 1.51 0.40
CA LEU A 140 18.37 0.37 0.55
C LEU A 140 19.10 -0.88 1.07
N GLN A 141 20.30 -1.16 0.55
CA GLN A 141 21.14 -2.29 0.99
C GLN A 141 21.58 -2.15 2.46
N ASN A 142 21.78 -0.91 2.93
CA ASN A 142 22.25 -0.62 4.28
C ASN A 142 21.15 0.00 5.16
N VAL A 143 19.88 -0.26 4.86
CA VAL A 143 18.73 0.40 5.51
C VAL A 143 18.74 0.20 7.02
N ASP A 144 19.17 -0.95 7.53
CA ASP A 144 19.21 -1.22 8.96
C ASP A 144 20.20 -0.30 9.70
N THR A 145 21.34 0.00 9.07
CA THR A 145 22.37 0.88 9.66
C THR A 145 22.01 2.36 9.48
N LEU A 146 21.36 2.70 8.36
CA LEU A 146 21.00 4.07 7.99
C LEU A 146 19.60 4.49 8.46
N PHE A 147 18.87 3.60 9.14
CA PHE A 147 17.49 3.83 9.53
C PHE A 147 17.28 5.15 10.30
N PRO A 148 18.09 5.51 11.33
CA PRO A 148 17.90 6.77 12.05
C PRO A 148 17.98 8.00 11.14
N GLN A 149 18.94 8.01 10.21
CA GLN A 149 19.15 9.12 9.29
C GLN A 149 18.07 9.20 8.19
N LEU A 150 17.55 8.05 7.77
CA LEU A 150 16.45 7.98 6.80
C LEU A 150 15.12 8.39 7.45
N GLN A 151 14.92 8.01 8.72
CA GLN A 151 13.74 8.33 9.52
C GLN A 151 13.68 9.83 9.87
N ASP A 152 14.79 10.45 10.29
CA ASP A 152 14.84 11.88 10.62
C ASP A 152 15.00 12.80 9.39
N HIS A 153 15.11 12.21 8.19
CA HIS A 153 15.29 12.86 6.90
C HIS A 153 16.64 13.59 6.71
N SER A 154 17.64 13.35 7.55
CA SER A 154 19.02 13.79 7.29
C SER A 154 19.60 13.13 6.04
N LEU A 155 19.25 11.86 5.78
CA LEU A 155 19.39 11.22 4.48
C LEU A 155 18.02 11.17 3.79
N ARG A 156 17.90 11.87 2.66
CA ARG A 156 16.64 11.96 1.92
C ARG A 156 16.82 11.72 0.44
N ALA A 157 16.26 10.60 -0.05
CA ALA A 157 16.14 10.34 -1.46
C ALA A 157 15.10 11.29 -2.08
N SER A 158 15.55 12.21 -2.93
CA SER A 158 14.75 13.33 -3.43
C SER A 158 14.96 13.53 -4.93
N TRP A 159 13.96 13.13 -5.72
CA TRP A 159 13.90 13.43 -7.16
C TRP A 159 14.10 14.93 -7.44
N LYS A 160 13.49 15.81 -6.64
CA LYS A 160 13.56 17.27 -6.88
C LYS A 160 14.99 17.81 -6.84
N THR A 161 15.78 17.36 -5.88
CA THR A 161 17.11 17.91 -5.61
C THR A 161 18.22 17.10 -6.28
N GLN A 162 18.12 15.78 -6.29
CA GLN A 162 19.20 14.91 -6.78
C GLN A 162 19.11 14.61 -8.28
N LEU A 163 17.93 14.72 -8.90
CA LEU A 163 17.74 14.40 -10.31
C LEU A 163 17.16 15.58 -11.10
N ARG A 164 15.98 16.08 -10.72
CA ARG A 164 15.28 17.14 -11.47
C ARG A 164 16.13 18.40 -11.62
N ALA A 165 16.70 18.90 -10.53
CA ALA A 165 17.50 20.13 -10.58
C ALA A 165 18.75 19.97 -11.47
N PRO A 166 19.59 18.92 -11.30
CA PRO A 166 20.72 18.68 -12.22
C PRO A 166 20.29 18.42 -13.67
N LEU A 167 19.21 17.66 -13.90
CA LEU A 167 18.67 17.43 -15.24
C LEU A 167 18.23 18.74 -15.91
N SER A 168 17.65 19.68 -15.16
CA SER A 168 17.32 21.01 -15.67
C SER A 168 18.56 21.83 -16.06
N THR A 169 19.71 21.59 -15.43
CA THR A 169 20.98 22.19 -15.83
C THR A 169 21.55 21.54 -17.09
N ILE A 170 21.50 20.21 -17.20
CA ILE A 170 21.96 19.47 -18.38
C ILE A 170 21.12 19.84 -19.61
N PHE A 171 19.79 19.88 -19.44
CA PHE A 171 18.82 20.20 -20.49
C PHE A 171 18.37 21.66 -20.42
N THR A 172 19.34 22.58 -20.43
CA THR A 172 19.06 24.02 -20.52
C THR A 172 18.67 24.39 -21.94
N GLY A 173 17.53 25.08 -22.11
CA GLY A 173 16.99 25.52 -23.40
C GLY A 173 15.49 25.21 -23.56
N ALA A 174 14.78 25.99 -24.37
CA ALA A 174 13.36 25.76 -24.64
C ALA A 174 13.13 24.48 -25.47
N GLU A 175 14.11 24.13 -26.30
CA GLU A 175 14.17 22.95 -27.15
C GLU A 175 14.26 21.64 -26.36
N PHE A 176 14.76 21.66 -25.12
CA PHE A 176 14.79 20.46 -24.26
C PHE A 176 13.66 20.41 -23.22
N ALA A 177 12.78 21.41 -23.20
CA ALA A 177 11.64 21.43 -22.28
C ALA A 177 10.76 20.17 -22.38
N PRO A 178 10.50 19.58 -23.56
CA PRO A 178 9.74 18.33 -23.66
C PRO A 178 10.43 17.12 -23.01
N ILE A 179 11.77 17.06 -23.02
CA ILE A 179 12.54 16.01 -22.33
C ILE A 179 12.28 16.08 -20.82
N LEU A 180 12.39 17.28 -20.24
CA LEU A 180 12.14 17.50 -18.81
C LEU A 180 10.67 17.26 -18.41
N ALA A 181 9.74 17.60 -19.31
CA ALA A 181 8.33 17.30 -19.15
C ALA A 181 8.09 15.79 -19.13
N GLU A 182 8.72 15.03 -20.03
CA GLU A 182 8.61 13.57 -20.05
C GLU A 182 9.26 12.93 -18.81
N CYS A 183 10.41 13.44 -18.33
CA CYS A 183 11.00 12.97 -17.06
C CYS A 183 10.03 13.17 -15.88
N THR A 184 9.30 14.29 -15.87
CA THR A 184 8.26 14.57 -14.88
C THR A 184 7.06 13.63 -15.06
N ALA A 185 6.66 13.33 -16.29
CA ALA A 185 5.58 12.39 -16.58
C ALA A 185 5.94 10.96 -16.15
N ILE A 186 7.18 10.50 -16.42
CA ILE A 186 7.72 9.22 -15.95
C ILE A 186 7.66 9.18 -14.42
N HIS A 187 8.13 10.23 -13.73
CA HIS A 187 8.06 10.31 -12.27
C HIS A 187 6.62 10.15 -11.76
N GLN A 188 5.64 10.83 -12.36
CA GLN A 188 4.23 10.69 -11.94
C GLN A 188 3.68 9.28 -12.20
N ARG A 189 4.03 8.67 -13.34
CA ARG A 189 3.60 7.29 -13.68
C ARG A 189 4.13 6.29 -12.66
N VAL A 190 5.42 6.36 -12.32
CA VAL A 190 6.05 5.46 -11.34
C VAL A 190 5.56 5.75 -9.92
N LEU A 191 5.39 7.02 -9.55
CA LEU A 191 4.90 7.42 -8.22
C LEU A 191 3.49 6.88 -7.93
N LYS A 192 2.63 6.77 -8.96
CA LYS A 192 1.28 6.19 -8.83
C LYS A 192 1.30 4.72 -8.35
N GLY A 193 2.38 3.99 -8.64
CA GLY A 193 2.58 2.61 -8.19
C GLY A 193 3.20 2.48 -6.79
N ARG A 194 3.51 3.58 -6.10
CA ARG A 194 4.20 3.54 -4.81
C ARG A 194 3.29 3.00 -3.71
N VAL A 195 3.69 1.88 -3.12
CA VAL A 195 3.08 1.31 -1.91
C VAL A 195 3.61 2.02 -0.67
N TRP A 196 2.74 2.27 0.30
CA TRP A 196 3.11 2.74 1.63
C TRP A 196 2.06 2.31 2.65
N VAL A 197 2.45 2.28 3.91
CA VAL A 197 1.66 1.82 5.04
C VAL A 197 1.28 3.01 5.92
N ALA A 198 -0.01 3.15 6.20
CA ALA A 198 -0.58 4.19 7.05
C ALA A 198 -1.11 3.57 8.34
N LEU A 199 -0.59 4.02 9.49
CA LEU A 199 -1.07 3.56 10.79
C LEU A 199 -2.18 4.46 11.33
N HIS A 200 -3.24 3.85 11.84
CA HIS A 200 -4.24 4.48 12.70
C HIS A 200 -4.40 3.58 13.92
N MET A 201 -4.41 4.11 15.14
CA MET A 201 -4.37 3.25 16.32
C MET A 201 -5.32 3.71 17.42
N HIS A 202 -5.86 2.73 18.13
CA HIS A 202 -6.36 2.86 19.48
C HIS A 202 -5.19 2.59 20.44
N ALA A 203 -4.26 3.54 20.53
CA ALA A 203 -3.00 3.34 21.26
C ALA A 203 -3.17 2.95 22.73
N GLY A 204 -4.32 3.24 23.36
CA GLY A 204 -4.58 2.95 24.76
C GLY A 204 -4.87 1.47 25.07
N ASP A 205 -5.29 0.68 24.09
CA ASP A 205 -5.55 -0.76 24.25
C ASP A 205 -4.67 -1.64 23.34
N GLY A 206 -3.74 -1.00 22.60
CA GLY A 206 -2.76 -1.68 21.75
C GLY A 206 -3.29 -2.05 20.36
N ASN A 207 -4.53 -1.70 20.02
CA ASN A 207 -5.08 -1.99 18.70
C ASN A 207 -4.53 -1.00 17.65
N VAL A 208 -3.95 -1.56 16.59
CA VAL A 208 -3.35 -0.83 15.48
C VAL A 208 -3.98 -1.26 14.16
N HIS A 209 -4.67 -0.32 13.51
CA HIS A 209 -5.13 -0.44 12.14
C HIS A 209 -4.00 -0.11 11.17
N THR A 210 -3.54 -1.11 10.44
CA THR A 210 -2.47 -0.98 9.45
C THR A 210 -3.09 -0.95 8.05
N ASN A 211 -3.08 0.21 7.40
CA ASN A 211 -3.76 0.42 6.12
C ASN A 211 -2.74 0.56 4.98
N ILE A 212 -2.97 -0.15 3.88
CA ILE A 212 -2.14 -0.04 2.66
C ILE A 212 -3.04 0.42 1.50
N PRO A 213 -2.91 1.68 1.04
CA PRO A 213 -3.62 2.15 -0.14
C PRO A 213 -3.05 1.50 -1.40
N VAL A 214 -3.91 0.91 -2.22
CA VAL A 214 -3.54 0.23 -3.47
C VAL A 214 -4.47 0.58 -4.62
N ASN A 215 -3.95 0.54 -5.83
CA ASN A 215 -4.71 0.68 -7.06
C ASN A 215 -5.00 -0.72 -7.61
N SER A 216 -6.28 -1.09 -7.72
CA SER A 216 -6.68 -2.44 -8.13
C SER A 216 -6.33 -2.78 -9.58
N ASP A 217 -6.06 -1.78 -10.41
CA ASP A 217 -5.62 -1.90 -11.80
C ASP A 217 -4.09 -2.06 -11.92
N ASN A 218 -3.32 -1.93 -10.83
CA ASN A 218 -1.87 -2.12 -10.82
C ASN A 218 -1.48 -3.43 -10.13
N TYR A 219 -1.23 -4.47 -10.91
CA TYR A 219 -0.89 -5.80 -10.39
C TYR A 219 0.43 -5.84 -9.62
N GLU A 220 1.46 -5.15 -10.11
CA GLU A 220 2.76 -5.06 -9.43
C GLU A 220 2.64 -4.39 -8.06
N MET A 221 1.81 -3.34 -7.97
CA MET A 221 1.49 -2.67 -6.70
C MET A 221 0.79 -3.63 -5.73
N LEU A 222 -0.15 -4.46 -6.19
CA LEU A 222 -0.82 -5.46 -5.36
C LEU A 222 0.14 -6.53 -4.84
N GLN A 223 1.07 -7.02 -5.68
CA GLN A 223 2.09 -7.99 -5.25
C GLN A 223 3.03 -7.39 -4.22
N THR A 224 3.48 -6.15 -4.44
CA THR A 224 4.32 -5.41 -3.49
C THR A 224 3.58 -5.19 -2.16
N ALA A 225 2.30 -4.83 -2.22
CA ALA A 225 1.47 -4.67 -1.03
C ALA A 225 1.27 -5.99 -0.28
N HIS A 226 1.06 -7.11 -0.98
CA HIS A 226 0.96 -8.43 -0.36
C HIS A 226 2.26 -8.82 0.36
N ALA A 227 3.42 -8.60 -0.27
CA ALA A 227 4.71 -8.83 0.37
C ALA A 227 4.90 -7.94 1.61
N ALA A 228 4.43 -6.68 1.57
CA ALA A 228 4.43 -5.81 2.74
C ALA A 228 3.52 -6.35 3.86
N VAL A 229 2.32 -6.85 3.55
CA VAL A 229 1.42 -7.49 4.54
C VAL A 229 2.11 -8.65 5.25
N VAL A 230 2.77 -9.55 4.51
CA VAL A 230 3.51 -10.69 5.10
C VAL A 230 4.53 -10.20 6.14
N ARG A 231 5.29 -9.15 5.80
CA ARG A 231 6.30 -8.56 6.69
C ARG A 231 5.68 -7.90 7.92
N ILE A 232 4.56 -7.20 7.75
CA ILE A 232 3.81 -6.56 8.84
C ILE A 232 3.29 -7.61 9.83
N MET A 233 2.75 -8.73 9.32
CA MET A 233 2.26 -9.82 10.17
C MET A 233 3.41 -10.50 10.93
N ALA A 234 4.53 -10.76 10.26
CA ALA A 234 5.72 -11.29 10.91
C ALA A 234 6.26 -10.34 12.00
N LEU A 235 6.29 -9.03 11.73
CA LEU A 235 6.66 -8.01 12.70
C LEU A 235 5.74 -8.02 13.91
N ALA A 236 4.41 -8.01 13.71
CA ALA A 236 3.44 -8.03 14.79
C ALA A 236 3.65 -9.25 15.71
N ARG A 237 3.85 -10.45 15.13
CA ARG A 237 4.14 -11.68 15.89
C ARG A 237 5.46 -11.61 16.64
N SER A 238 6.51 -11.05 16.04
CA SER A 238 7.83 -10.93 16.68
C SER A 238 7.84 -10.01 17.91
N LEU A 239 6.82 -9.16 18.04
CA LEU A 239 6.61 -8.25 19.16
C LEU A 239 5.59 -8.79 20.18
N ASP A 240 5.32 -10.10 20.14
CA ASP A 240 4.31 -10.78 20.97
C ASP A 240 2.88 -10.23 20.76
N GLY A 241 2.61 -9.67 19.58
CA GLY A 241 1.31 -9.19 19.17
C GLY A 241 0.42 -10.27 18.56
N VAL A 242 -0.87 -9.94 18.39
CA VAL A 242 -1.87 -10.81 17.76
C VAL A 242 -2.37 -10.22 16.44
N ILE A 243 -2.65 -11.11 15.48
CA ILE A 243 -2.98 -10.76 14.07
C ILE A 243 -4.42 -10.28 13.88
N SER A 244 -5.19 -10.16 14.96
CA SER A 244 -6.57 -9.69 14.90
C SER A 244 -7.02 -9.12 16.25
N GLY A 245 -7.43 -7.84 16.26
CA GLY A 245 -8.03 -7.18 17.42
C GLY A 245 -9.56 -7.06 17.39
N GLU A 246 -10.17 -6.80 16.23
CA GLU A 246 -11.61 -6.48 16.15
C GLU A 246 -12.33 -6.93 14.86
N HIS A 247 -11.63 -7.00 13.72
CA HIS A 247 -12.20 -7.44 12.44
C HIS A 247 -11.89 -8.92 12.21
N GLY A 248 -12.83 -9.66 11.59
CA GLY A 248 -12.68 -11.10 11.38
C GLY A 248 -11.44 -11.44 10.54
N ILE A 249 -10.78 -12.56 10.87
CA ILE A 249 -9.60 -13.12 10.21
C ILE A 249 -9.78 -13.24 8.68
N GLY A 250 -11.00 -13.54 8.22
CA GLY A 250 -11.29 -13.68 6.79
C GLY A 250 -10.47 -14.79 6.11
N ILE A 251 -10.34 -14.71 4.79
CA ILE A 251 -9.50 -15.62 3.99
C ILE A 251 -8.05 -15.12 3.91
N THR A 252 -7.83 -13.81 4.07
CA THR A 252 -6.52 -13.15 3.91
C THR A 252 -5.61 -13.33 5.13
N LYS A 253 -6.17 -13.44 6.34
CA LYS A 253 -5.35 -13.65 7.55
C LYS A 253 -5.20 -15.11 7.95
N LEU A 254 -5.88 -16.03 7.26
CA LEU A 254 -5.88 -17.46 7.58
C LEU A 254 -4.47 -18.06 7.45
N GLU A 255 -3.67 -17.57 6.51
CA GLU A 255 -2.28 -18.03 6.30
C GLU A 255 -1.35 -17.67 7.47
N PHE A 256 -1.66 -16.62 8.24
CA PHE A 256 -0.77 -16.14 9.32
C PHE A 256 -1.12 -16.66 10.73
N LEU A 257 -2.19 -17.44 10.87
CA LEU A 257 -2.50 -18.11 12.13
C LEU A 257 -1.60 -19.33 12.38
N SER A 258 -1.59 -19.88 13.57
CA SER A 258 -1.01 -21.20 13.83
C SER A 258 -2.10 -22.26 13.72
N ASP A 259 -1.70 -23.52 13.53
CA ASP A 259 -2.66 -24.63 13.56
C ASP A 259 -3.28 -24.76 14.96
N GLU A 260 -2.52 -24.46 16.01
CA GLU A 260 -3.00 -24.44 17.40
C GLU A 260 -4.08 -23.38 17.61
N GLU A 261 -3.91 -22.16 17.09
CA GLU A 261 -4.95 -21.11 17.15
C GLU A 261 -6.21 -21.50 16.37
N LEU A 262 -6.09 -22.29 15.30
CA LEU A 262 -7.21 -22.74 14.47
C LEU A 262 -7.91 -24.00 15.00
N GLN A 263 -7.23 -24.81 15.80
CA GLN A 263 -7.72 -26.11 16.26
C GLN A 263 -9.05 -26.01 17.01
N PRO A 264 -9.25 -25.09 18.00
CA PRO A 264 -10.52 -24.98 18.71
C PRO A 264 -11.70 -24.63 17.79
N PHE A 265 -11.47 -23.75 16.80
CA PHE A 265 -12.49 -23.38 15.82
C PHE A 265 -12.84 -24.55 14.90
N THR A 266 -11.82 -25.31 14.49
CA THR A 266 -11.98 -26.51 13.66
C THR A 266 -12.75 -27.59 14.41
N ASP A 267 -12.42 -27.84 15.68
CA ASP A 267 -13.09 -28.82 16.53
C ASP A 267 -14.55 -28.44 16.78
N TYR A 268 -14.80 -27.17 17.08
CA TYR A 268 -16.16 -26.66 17.23
C TYR A 268 -16.95 -26.81 15.93
N LYS A 269 -16.36 -26.45 14.78
CA LYS A 269 -17.01 -26.61 13.46
C LYS A 269 -17.34 -28.08 13.19
N ASN A 270 -16.43 -29.01 13.46
CA ASN A 270 -16.67 -30.44 13.28
C ASN A 270 -17.77 -30.98 14.20
N LYS A 271 -17.90 -30.42 15.41
CA LYS A 271 -18.96 -30.79 16.35
C LYS A 271 -20.34 -30.32 15.88
N VAL A 272 -20.45 -29.09 15.37
CA VAL A 272 -21.75 -28.49 15.01
C VAL A 272 -22.17 -28.74 13.56
N ASP A 273 -21.20 -29.02 12.67
CA ASP A 273 -21.39 -29.25 11.24
C ASP A 273 -20.58 -30.47 10.77
N PRO A 274 -20.89 -31.67 11.31
CA PRO A 274 -20.12 -32.88 11.03
C PRO A 274 -20.15 -33.28 9.55
N GLU A 275 -21.19 -32.87 8.83
CA GLU A 275 -21.36 -33.12 7.39
C GLU A 275 -20.80 -31.99 6.50
N GLY A 276 -20.31 -30.89 7.09
CA GLY A 276 -19.67 -29.79 6.35
C GLY A 276 -20.61 -28.99 5.44
N ARG A 277 -21.89 -28.85 5.83
CA ARG A 277 -22.94 -28.17 5.06
C ARG A 277 -22.83 -26.64 5.14
N PHE A 278 -22.26 -26.07 6.21
CA PHE A 278 -22.19 -24.63 6.41
C PHE A 278 -20.83 -24.05 5.99
N ASN A 279 -20.79 -23.21 4.95
CA ASN A 279 -19.58 -22.52 4.47
C ASN A 279 -18.38 -23.48 4.36
N LYS A 280 -18.53 -24.50 3.51
CA LYS A 280 -17.56 -25.58 3.29
C LYS A 280 -16.15 -25.02 3.03
N GLY A 281 -15.15 -25.59 3.70
CA GLY A 281 -13.76 -25.15 3.62
C GLY A 281 -13.39 -24.00 4.58
N LYS A 282 -14.33 -23.14 4.99
CA LYS A 282 -14.01 -21.95 5.81
C LYS A 282 -13.32 -22.31 7.14
N LEU A 283 -12.24 -21.59 7.46
CA LEU A 283 -11.33 -21.81 8.61
C LEU A 283 -10.50 -23.11 8.54
N LEU A 284 -10.47 -23.79 7.39
CA LEU A 284 -9.68 -25.01 7.18
C LEU A 284 -8.56 -24.72 6.19
N ARG A 285 -7.30 -24.97 6.59
CA ARG A 285 -6.11 -24.74 5.74
C ARG A 285 -5.98 -25.75 4.61
N ALA A 286 -6.16 -27.02 4.95
CA ALA A 286 -6.18 -28.10 4.00
C ALA A 286 -7.02 -29.22 4.61
N ARG A 287 -8.26 -29.38 4.14
CA ARG A 287 -8.97 -30.64 4.34
C ARG A 287 -9.40 -31.16 2.99
N THR A 288 -9.00 -32.40 2.69
CA THR A 288 -9.82 -33.26 1.84
C THR A 288 -11.23 -33.18 2.39
N VAL A 289 -12.16 -32.73 1.57
CA VAL A 289 -13.58 -32.76 1.90
C VAL A 289 -13.92 -34.21 2.27
N ARG A 290 -14.01 -34.55 3.56
CA ARG A 290 -14.61 -35.81 3.99
C ARG A 290 -16.07 -35.55 4.28
N ALA A 291 -16.92 -35.95 3.33
CA ALA A 291 -18.13 -36.69 3.64
C ALA A 291 -17.83 -38.15 3.29
N GLY A 292 -17.59 -39.02 4.28
CA GLY A 292 -17.39 -40.47 4.05
C GLY A 292 -15.94 -40.98 3.88
N PRO A 293 -15.78 -42.30 3.60
CA PRO A 293 -14.47 -42.95 3.42
C PRO A 293 -13.69 -42.29 2.28
N VAL A 294 -12.36 -42.25 2.40
CA VAL A 294 -11.48 -41.59 1.43
C VAL A 294 -11.59 -42.28 0.07
N GLU A 295 -12.32 -41.70 -0.87
CA GLU A 295 -12.07 -41.94 -2.28
C GLU A 295 -10.79 -41.22 -2.67
N ALA A 296 -9.84 -41.98 -3.21
CA ALA A 296 -8.62 -41.42 -3.77
C ALA A 296 -8.97 -40.48 -4.94
N GLY A 297 -8.71 -39.17 -4.79
CA GLY A 297 -8.93 -38.18 -5.84
C GLY A 297 -9.87 -37.00 -5.50
N ALA A 298 -10.39 -36.90 -4.27
CA ALA A 298 -11.23 -35.76 -3.89
C ALA A 298 -10.46 -34.42 -3.91
N PRO A 299 -11.02 -33.34 -4.49
CA PRO A 299 -10.34 -32.04 -4.57
C PRO A 299 -10.13 -31.43 -3.18
N VAL A 300 -8.92 -30.93 -2.93
CA VAL A 300 -8.57 -30.17 -1.73
C VAL A 300 -9.14 -28.76 -1.87
N LEU A 301 -10.03 -28.37 -0.96
CA LEU A 301 -10.55 -27.01 -0.91
C LEU A 301 -9.71 -26.20 0.09
N HIS A 302 -8.98 -25.22 -0.42
CA HIS A 302 -8.29 -24.21 0.38
C HIS A 302 -9.24 -23.05 0.68
N ALA A 303 -9.28 -22.59 1.93
CA ALA A 303 -10.03 -21.40 2.35
C ALA A 303 -9.18 -20.13 2.48
N ASP A 304 -7.95 -20.18 1.96
CA ASP A 304 -7.08 -19.03 1.77
C ASP A 304 -7.32 -18.40 0.37
N LEU A 305 -6.41 -17.53 -0.05
CA LEU A 305 -6.48 -16.85 -1.34
C LEU A 305 -6.18 -17.76 -2.55
N THR A 306 -5.75 -19.01 -2.37
CA THR A 306 -5.39 -19.93 -3.47
C THR A 306 -6.54 -20.12 -4.46
N ASN A 307 -7.78 -20.13 -3.98
CA ASN A 307 -8.99 -20.28 -4.79
C ASN A 307 -9.74 -18.95 -4.99
N ALA A 308 -9.19 -17.83 -4.52
CA ALA A 308 -9.83 -16.53 -4.62
C ALA A 308 -9.56 -15.91 -6.00
N TYR A 309 -10.50 -16.08 -6.93
CA TYR A 309 -10.49 -15.32 -8.18
C TYR A 309 -11.21 -13.98 -7.98
N THR A 310 -10.45 -12.88 -7.98
CA THR A 310 -11.00 -11.54 -8.14
C THR A 310 -10.63 -11.01 -9.52
N PRO A 311 -11.56 -10.97 -10.48
CA PRO A 311 -11.27 -10.38 -11.78
C PRO A 311 -10.90 -8.89 -11.59
N SER A 312 -9.88 -8.44 -12.32
CA SER A 312 -9.53 -7.02 -12.35
C SER A 312 -10.73 -6.25 -12.93
N PHE A 313 -11.11 -5.13 -12.30
CA PHE A 313 -12.18 -4.28 -12.84
C PHE A 313 -11.81 -3.68 -14.22
N GLY A 314 -10.53 -3.59 -14.56
CA GLY A 314 -10.06 -3.23 -15.91
C GLY A 314 -10.23 -4.36 -16.92
N LEU A 315 -10.02 -5.61 -16.48
CA LEU A 315 -10.38 -6.82 -17.23
C LEU A 315 -11.89 -6.91 -17.41
N MET A 316 -12.71 -6.58 -16.41
CA MET A 316 -14.16 -6.42 -16.58
C MET A 316 -14.52 -5.30 -17.56
N GLY A 317 -13.69 -4.27 -17.75
CA GLY A 317 -13.93 -3.23 -18.76
C GLY A 317 -13.73 -3.76 -20.19
N HIS A 318 -12.67 -4.54 -20.40
CA HIS A 318 -12.41 -5.21 -21.68
C HIS A 318 -13.35 -6.39 -21.92
N GLU A 319 -13.63 -7.19 -20.89
CA GLU A 319 -14.65 -8.23 -20.90
C GLU A 319 -16.03 -7.62 -21.03
N SER A 320 -16.36 -6.47 -20.46
CA SER A 320 -17.63 -5.73 -20.67
C SER A 320 -17.83 -5.37 -22.12
N LEU A 321 -16.77 -4.94 -22.83
CA LEU A 321 -16.84 -4.67 -24.27
C LEU A 321 -17.08 -5.95 -25.09
N ILE A 322 -16.50 -7.07 -24.66
CA ILE A 322 -16.74 -8.41 -25.24
C ILE A 322 -18.13 -8.95 -24.83
N MET A 323 -18.59 -8.64 -23.62
CA MET A 323 -19.82 -9.11 -22.99
C MET A 323 -21.03 -8.29 -23.44
N GLN A 324 -20.87 -7.02 -23.82
CA GLN A 324 -21.90 -6.23 -24.51
C GLN A 324 -22.28 -6.84 -25.86
N GLN A 325 -21.41 -7.67 -26.45
CA GLN A 325 -21.71 -8.46 -27.65
C GLN A 325 -22.31 -9.84 -27.36
N SER A 326 -22.46 -10.25 -26.10
CA SER A 326 -23.00 -11.57 -25.73
C SER A 326 -24.11 -11.47 -24.69
N ASP A 327 -25.08 -12.38 -24.68
CA ASP A 327 -26.27 -12.35 -23.79
C ASP A 327 -25.97 -12.48 -22.27
N ILE A 328 -24.70 -12.39 -21.87
CA ILE A 328 -24.22 -12.51 -20.49
C ILE A 328 -24.56 -11.27 -19.64
N GLY A 329 -24.87 -10.12 -20.25
CA GLY A 329 -25.34 -8.93 -19.52
C GLY A 329 -26.56 -9.22 -18.63
N ALA A 330 -27.52 -10.00 -19.13
CA ALA A 330 -28.70 -10.42 -18.38
C ALA A 330 -28.36 -11.35 -17.21
N ILE A 331 -27.32 -12.19 -17.36
CA ILE A 331 -26.86 -13.09 -16.30
C ILE A 331 -26.13 -12.29 -15.21
N ALA A 332 -25.22 -11.37 -15.58
CA ALA A 332 -24.51 -10.54 -14.62
C ALA A 332 -25.45 -9.67 -13.77
N ASP A 333 -26.48 -9.09 -14.38
CA ASP A 333 -27.52 -8.34 -13.66
C ASP A 333 -28.32 -9.20 -12.68
N SER A 334 -28.45 -10.51 -12.94
CA SER A 334 -29.15 -11.45 -12.05
C SER A 334 -28.35 -11.87 -10.81
N VAL A 335 -27.02 -11.72 -10.81
CA VAL A 335 -26.14 -12.19 -9.70
C VAL A 335 -25.36 -11.08 -8.99
N LYS A 336 -25.40 -9.85 -9.51
CA LYS A 336 -24.69 -8.67 -9.01
C LYS A 336 -24.95 -8.33 -7.54
N ASP A 337 -26.11 -8.71 -7.00
CA ASP A 337 -26.54 -8.36 -5.65
C ASP A 337 -26.16 -9.40 -4.57
N CYS A 338 -24.90 -9.85 -4.49
CA CYS A 338 -24.30 -10.44 -3.26
C CYS A 338 -22.80 -10.73 -3.49
N LEU A 339 -21.82 -10.37 -2.64
CA LEU A 339 -21.55 -11.05 -1.36
C LEU A 339 -20.49 -10.35 -0.46
N ARG A 340 -20.09 -9.08 -0.67
CA ARG A 340 -18.88 -8.56 0.03
C ARG A 340 -19.03 -7.37 0.98
N CYS A 341 -20.02 -6.48 0.88
CA CYS A 341 -19.98 -5.24 1.68
C CYS A 341 -21.26 -4.82 2.39
N GLY A 342 -22.40 -5.50 2.20
CA GLY A 342 -23.65 -5.16 2.88
C GLY A 342 -24.17 -3.73 2.63
N LYS A 343 -23.64 -3.00 1.64
CA LYS A 343 -24.06 -1.63 1.28
C LYS A 343 -25.07 -1.56 0.14
N CYS A 344 -25.46 -2.70 -0.42
CA CYS A 344 -26.35 -2.78 -1.58
C CYS A 344 -27.74 -3.33 -1.19
N LYS A 345 -28.38 -2.77 -0.15
CA LYS A 345 -29.84 -2.84 -0.05
C LYS A 345 -30.42 -1.57 -0.68
N PRO A 346 -31.34 -1.66 -1.65
CA PRO A 346 -32.13 -0.51 -2.04
C PRO A 346 -32.98 -0.05 -0.85
N VAL A 347 -33.04 1.26 -0.62
CA VAL A 347 -34.15 1.94 0.08
C VAL A 347 -35.27 2.15 -0.90
#